data_AF-I2QNP9-F1
#
_entry.id   AF-I2QNP9-F1
#
_cell.length_a   1.000
_cell.length_b   1.000
_cell.length_c   1.000
_cell.angle_alpha   90.00
_cell.angle_beta   90.00
_cell.angle_gamma   90.00
#
_symmetry.space_group_name_H-M   'P 1'
#
loop_
_entity.id
_entity.type
_entity.pdbx_description
1 polymer ?
#
loop_
_entity_poly.entity_id
_entity_poly.type
_entity_poly.pdbx_seq_one_letter_code
_entity_poly.pdbx_strand_id
1 'polypeptide(L)'
;MRELFSVAPHEAREQLRSISELLRVDHERTDRLFHNPDVSLFLFRLFQLSGLYGNLDIQGAWTLSVLPQTNGGRWFTLNIGSHEVAFSTRTPADGKFSHYLVLDRLILEYPKTIMWLGQRAGDVQPADYKAAERAVSASFDESFANAERIFALDGVRRAMVAYWADALADLRERNAKSVYARYHSYDAVSQLLEYKRARDKVVVGER
;
A
#
# COMPACT_ATOMS: atom_id res chain seq x y z
N MET A 1 -19.37 -10.85 35.99
CA MET A 1 -18.36 -10.46 34.98
C MET A 1 -18.63 -11.34 33.77
N ARG A 2 -19.40 -10.86 32.78
CA ARG A 2 -19.78 -11.65 31.60
C ARG A 2 -18.78 -11.32 30.50
N GLU A 3 -18.11 -12.35 29.99
CA GLU A 3 -17.16 -12.27 28.87
C GLU A 3 -17.85 -11.64 27.66
N LEU A 4 -17.34 -10.47 27.22
CA LEU A 4 -17.54 -10.02 25.84
C LEU A 4 -16.58 -10.83 24.95
N PHE A 5 -16.95 -11.03 23.69
CA PHE A 5 -16.25 -11.81 22.66
C PHE A 5 -16.65 -13.30 22.56
N SER A 6 -17.95 -13.55 22.43
CA SER A 6 -18.48 -14.86 22.00
C SER A 6 -18.84 -14.88 20.50
N VAL A 7 -18.17 -14.10 19.66
CA VAL A 7 -18.45 -14.09 18.21
C VAL A 7 -17.24 -14.66 17.48
N ALA A 8 -17.45 -15.74 16.75
CA ALA A 8 -16.38 -16.36 15.98
C ALA A 8 -15.89 -15.37 14.88
N PRO A 9 -14.61 -15.37 14.50
CA PRO A 9 -14.06 -14.41 13.53
C PRO A 9 -14.80 -14.35 12.17
N HIS A 10 -15.51 -15.43 11.81
CA HIS A 10 -16.35 -15.47 10.61
C HIS A 10 -17.69 -14.75 10.80
N GLU A 11 -18.34 -14.88 11.96
CA GLU A 11 -19.56 -14.15 12.31
C GLU A 11 -19.29 -12.66 12.52
N ALA A 12 -18.12 -12.29 13.06
CA ALA A 12 -17.72 -10.89 13.18
C ALA A 12 -17.54 -10.25 11.79
N ARG A 13 -17.09 -11.01 10.78
CA ARG A 13 -16.98 -10.57 9.38
C ARG A 13 -18.33 -10.42 8.69
N GLU A 14 -19.29 -11.31 8.96
CA GLU A 14 -20.65 -11.15 8.44
C GLU A 14 -21.39 -10.01 9.13
N GLN A 15 -21.22 -9.83 10.44
CA GLN A 15 -21.76 -8.67 11.16
C GLN A 15 -21.13 -7.36 10.67
N LEU A 16 -19.82 -7.31 10.40
CA LEU A 16 -19.17 -6.15 9.75
C LEU A 16 -19.68 -5.88 8.34
N ARG A 17 -20.11 -6.90 7.59
CA ARG A 17 -20.79 -6.71 6.29
C ARG A 17 -22.20 -6.15 6.43
N SER A 18 -22.87 -6.42 7.56
CA SER A 18 -24.20 -5.91 7.89
C SER A 18 -24.20 -4.54 8.59
N ILE A 19 -23.04 -4.07 9.07
CA ILE A 19 -22.88 -2.74 9.66
C ILE A 19 -22.80 -1.70 8.55
N SER A 20 -23.99 -1.15 8.27
CA SER A 20 -24.36 0.10 7.59
C SER A 20 -23.49 0.60 6.42
N GLU A 21 -24.10 0.60 5.23
CA GLU A 21 -23.68 1.38 4.06
C GLU A 21 -23.40 2.87 4.38
N LEU A 22 -24.02 3.41 5.43
CA LEU A 22 -23.84 4.79 5.89
C LEU A 22 -22.45 5.09 6.51
N LEU A 23 -21.68 4.07 6.91
CA LEU A 23 -20.26 4.24 7.30
C LEU A 23 -19.29 4.07 6.10
N ARG A 24 -19.79 3.68 4.91
CA ARG A 24 -19.01 3.51 3.67
C ARG A 24 -18.83 4.83 2.91
N VAL A 25 -18.30 5.84 3.60
CA VAL A 25 -18.11 7.21 3.07
C VAL A 25 -17.23 7.27 1.80
N ASP A 26 -16.55 6.18 1.44
CA ASP A 26 -15.54 6.14 0.37
C ASP A 26 -15.83 5.12 -0.77
N HIS A 27 -17.02 4.49 -0.80
CA HIS A 27 -17.31 3.39 -1.75
C HIS A 27 -17.19 3.85 -3.21
N GLU A 28 -17.85 4.94 -3.59
CA GLU A 28 -17.80 5.45 -4.96
C GLU A 28 -16.39 5.88 -5.40
N ARG A 29 -15.60 6.44 -4.48
CA ARG A 29 -14.22 6.87 -4.77
C ARG A 29 -13.31 5.68 -4.96
N THR A 30 -13.47 4.69 -4.10
CA THR A 30 -12.79 3.41 -4.22
C THR A 30 -13.11 2.76 -5.56
N ASP A 31 -14.40 2.61 -5.89
CA ASP A 31 -14.79 1.99 -7.15
C ASP A 31 -14.20 2.75 -8.35
N ARG A 32 -14.33 4.08 -8.41
CA ARG A 32 -13.74 4.88 -9.50
C ARG A 32 -12.23 4.66 -9.65
N LEU A 33 -11.49 4.50 -8.55
CA LEU A 33 -10.06 4.20 -8.60
C LEU A 33 -9.79 2.81 -9.18
N PHE A 34 -10.53 1.79 -8.70
CA PHE A 34 -10.35 0.39 -9.10
C PHE A 34 -10.93 0.05 -10.49
N HIS A 35 -11.75 0.93 -11.08
CA HIS A 35 -12.09 0.85 -12.51
C HIS A 35 -10.86 1.01 -13.42
N ASN A 36 -9.77 1.61 -12.91
CA ASN A 36 -8.50 1.63 -13.62
C ASN A 36 -7.71 0.32 -13.35
N PRO A 37 -7.54 -0.55 -14.35
CA PRO A 37 -6.85 -1.83 -14.16
C PRO A 37 -5.35 -1.66 -13.83
N ASP A 38 -4.73 -0.58 -14.28
CA ASP A 38 -3.31 -0.30 -14.05
C ASP A 38 -3.05 0.08 -12.59
N VAL A 39 -3.95 0.89 -12.00
CA VAL A 39 -3.90 1.22 -10.57
C VAL A 39 -4.10 -0.04 -9.74
N SER A 40 -5.08 -0.86 -10.12
CA SER A 40 -5.35 -2.14 -9.44
C SER A 40 -4.14 -3.07 -9.48
N LEU A 41 -3.49 -3.19 -10.64
CA LEU A 41 -2.28 -3.98 -10.80
C LEU A 41 -1.11 -3.43 -9.96
N PHE A 42 -0.90 -2.12 -9.98
CA PHE A 42 0.14 -1.47 -9.20
C PHE A 42 -0.03 -1.74 -7.69
N LEU A 43 -1.22 -1.46 -7.15
CA LEU A 43 -1.52 -1.68 -5.73
C LEU A 43 -1.48 -3.16 -5.36
N PHE A 44 -1.95 -4.05 -6.24
CA PHE A 44 -1.82 -5.50 -6.06
C PHE A 44 -0.35 -5.92 -5.90
N ARG A 45 0.54 -5.46 -6.79
CA ARG A 45 1.98 -5.77 -6.71
C ARG A 45 2.62 -5.17 -5.47
N LEU A 46 2.26 -3.94 -5.11
CA LEU A 46 2.69 -3.30 -3.88
C LEU A 46 2.32 -4.15 -2.65
N PHE A 47 1.06 -4.56 -2.53
CA PHE A 47 0.58 -5.39 -1.41
C PHE A 47 1.23 -6.78 -1.39
N GLN A 48 1.46 -7.36 -2.57
CA GLN A 48 2.09 -8.67 -2.70
C GLN A 48 3.54 -8.65 -2.21
N LEU A 49 4.34 -7.66 -2.63
CA LEU A 49 5.76 -7.63 -2.29
C LEU A 49 6.02 -7.09 -0.88
N SER A 50 5.17 -6.19 -0.39
CA SER A 50 5.30 -5.63 0.96
C SER A 50 4.89 -6.60 2.07
N GLY A 51 4.15 -7.65 1.74
CA GLY A 51 3.59 -8.59 2.71
C GLY A 51 2.30 -8.11 3.38
N LEU A 52 1.67 -7.02 2.92
CA LEU A 52 0.42 -6.51 3.50
C LEU A 52 -0.72 -7.51 3.45
N TYR A 53 -0.81 -8.34 2.39
CA TYR A 53 -1.79 -9.44 2.35
C TYR A 53 -1.64 -10.45 3.49
N GLY A 54 -0.44 -10.63 4.04
CA GLY A 54 -0.19 -11.48 5.20
C GLY A 54 -0.44 -10.78 6.54
N ASN A 55 -0.70 -9.47 6.53
CA ASN A 55 -0.86 -8.64 7.72
C ASN A 55 -2.28 -8.01 7.79
N LEU A 56 -3.28 -8.68 7.22
CA LEU A 56 -4.68 -8.21 7.21
C LEU A 56 -5.31 -8.17 8.60
N ASP A 57 -4.78 -8.95 9.55
CA ASP A 57 -5.17 -8.99 10.97
C ASP A 57 -4.87 -7.68 11.70
N ILE A 58 -3.85 -6.95 11.26
CA ILE A 58 -3.42 -5.65 11.84
C ILE A 58 -3.82 -4.45 10.96
N GLN A 59 -4.87 -4.58 10.15
CA GLN A 59 -5.49 -3.44 9.48
C GLN A 59 -5.82 -2.33 10.50
N GLY A 60 -5.53 -1.08 10.15
CA GLY A 60 -5.58 0.06 11.06
C GLY A 60 -4.27 0.34 11.80
N ALA A 61 -3.34 -0.61 11.91
CA ALA A 61 -1.93 -0.34 12.23
C ALA A 61 -1.16 0.13 11.00
N TRP A 62 -1.47 -0.46 9.85
CA TRP A 62 -1.23 0.12 8.53
C TRP A 62 -2.55 0.58 7.93
N THR A 63 -2.49 1.57 7.03
CA THR A 63 -3.68 2.18 6.45
C THR A 63 -3.47 2.45 4.98
N LEU A 64 -4.39 1.99 4.13
CA LEU A 64 -4.54 2.47 2.76
C LEU A 64 -5.68 3.50 2.73
N SER A 65 -5.41 4.69 2.21
CA SER A 65 -6.38 5.73 1.88
C SER A 65 -6.37 5.95 0.38
N VAL A 66 -7.54 6.09 -0.25
CA VAL A 66 -7.69 6.27 -1.71
C VAL A 66 -8.34 7.61 -2.02
N LEU A 67 -7.84 8.29 -3.05
CA LEU A 67 -8.29 9.63 -3.46
C LEU A 67 -8.51 10.62 -2.29
N PRO A 68 -7.58 10.73 -1.31
CA PRO A 68 -7.81 11.59 -0.16
C PRO A 68 -7.81 13.06 -0.61
N GLN A 69 -8.74 13.84 -0.07
CA GLN A 69 -8.81 15.29 -0.28
C GLN A 69 -7.63 15.96 0.42
N THR A 70 -6.51 16.04 -0.28
CA THR A 70 -5.25 16.61 0.19
C THR A 70 -4.81 17.69 -0.79
N ASN A 71 -4.13 18.72 -0.28
CA ASN A 71 -3.51 19.78 -1.07
C ASN A 71 -2.36 19.17 -1.91
N GLY A 72 -2.67 18.63 -3.07
CA GLY A 72 -1.71 17.92 -3.93
C GLY A 72 -2.31 16.81 -4.81
N GLY A 73 -3.56 16.40 -4.58
CA GLY A 73 -4.24 15.42 -5.44
C GLY A 73 -3.59 14.04 -5.41
N ARG A 74 -3.59 13.42 -4.22
CA ARG A 74 -3.11 12.04 -4.02
C ARG A 74 -4.08 11.03 -4.65
N TRP A 75 -3.52 10.01 -5.29
CA TRP A 75 -4.29 8.86 -5.80
C TRP A 75 -4.51 7.82 -4.71
N PHE A 76 -3.46 7.56 -3.95
CA PHE A 76 -3.53 6.80 -2.72
C PHE A 76 -2.42 7.27 -1.79
N THR A 77 -2.60 6.97 -0.52
CA THR A 77 -1.57 7.04 0.50
C THR A 77 -1.62 5.75 1.31
N LEU A 78 -0.46 5.13 1.51
CA LEU A 78 -0.29 3.99 2.37
C LEU A 78 0.63 4.38 3.53
N ASN A 79 0.16 4.11 4.75
CA ASN A 79 0.93 4.33 5.96
C ASN A 79 1.18 3.01 6.70
N ILE A 80 2.33 2.92 7.37
CA ILE A 80 2.62 1.91 8.39
C ILE A 80 2.92 2.69 9.68
N GLY A 81 2.05 2.56 10.68
CA GLY A 81 2.11 3.39 11.88
C GLY A 81 1.94 4.86 11.52
N SER A 82 2.93 5.68 11.86
CA SER A 82 2.99 7.11 11.52
C SER A 82 3.76 7.43 10.23
N HIS A 83 4.33 6.43 9.56
CA HIS A 83 5.16 6.66 8.36
C HIS A 83 4.31 6.54 7.10
N GLU A 84 4.38 7.55 6.23
CA GLU A 84 3.82 7.51 4.88
C GLU A 84 4.77 6.73 3.97
N VAL A 85 4.52 5.42 3.81
CA VAL A 85 5.47 4.50 3.19
C VAL A 85 5.28 4.33 1.69
N ALA A 86 4.12 4.68 1.15
CA ALA A 86 3.91 4.72 -0.29
C ALA A 86 2.78 5.67 -0.67
N PHE A 87 2.94 6.40 -1.77
CA PHE A 87 1.88 7.23 -2.32
C PHE A 87 2.12 7.58 -3.79
N SER A 88 1.06 8.04 -4.45
CA SER A 88 1.14 8.62 -5.79
C SER A 88 0.47 9.98 -5.84
N THR A 89 1.10 10.94 -6.52
CA THR A 89 0.55 12.27 -6.81
C THR A 89 0.44 12.51 -8.29
N ARG A 90 -0.43 13.45 -8.66
CA ARG A 90 -0.46 13.99 -10.02
C ARG A 90 0.82 14.76 -10.31
N THR A 91 1.44 14.52 -11.47
CA THR A 91 2.45 15.44 -11.98
C THR A 91 1.80 16.50 -12.87
N PRO A 92 2.39 17.70 -12.98
CA PRO A 92 1.99 18.68 -13.99
C PRO A 92 2.29 18.22 -15.43
N ALA A 93 3.18 17.24 -15.60
CA ALA A 93 3.70 16.78 -16.88
C ALA A 93 2.85 15.67 -17.52
N ASP A 94 2.85 15.62 -18.86
CA ASP A 94 2.08 14.74 -19.75
C ASP A 94 1.69 13.36 -19.17
N GLY A 95 0.51 13.29 -18.53
CA GLY A 95 -0.13 12.03 -18.14
C GLY A 95 0.63 11.15 -17.14
N LYS A 96 1.69 11.65 -16.51
CA LYS A 96 2.49 10.92 -15.52
C LYS A 96 2.07 11.21 -14.09
N PHE A 97 2.45 10.30 -13.19
CA PHE A 97 2.29 10.43 -11.75
C PHE A 97 3.66 10.32 -11.09
N SER A 98 3.86 11.06 -10.00
CA SER A 98 5.04 10.86 -9.16
C SER A 98 4.68 9.79 -8.14
N HIS A 99 5.44 8.71 -8.16
CA HIS A 99 5.31 7.58 -7.27
C HIS A 99 6.41 7.62 -6.22
N TYR A 100 6.04 7.33 -4.98
CA TYR A 100 6.95 7.36 -3.85
C TYR A 100 6.86 6.05 -3.07
N LEU A 101 8.01 5.52 -2.68
CA LEU A 101 8.14 4.33 -1.84
C LEU A 101 9.24 4.58 -0.79
N VAL A 102 8.93 4.30 0.46
CA VAL A 102 9.94 4.23 1.52
C VAL A 102 10.52 2.82 1.54
N LEU A 103 11.83 2.71 1.45
CA LEU A 103 12.58 1.46 1.36
C LEU A 103 13.74 1.47 2.36
N ASP A 104 14.36 0.32 2.60
CA ASP A 104 15.66 0.29 3.28
C ASP A 104 16.78 0.79 2.33
N ARG A 105 17.77 1.49 2.89
CA ARG A 105 18.98 1.98 2.20
C ARG A 105 19.76 0.91 1.44
N LEU A 106 19.52 -0.37 1.70
CA LEU A 106 19.97 -1.50 0.85
C LEU A 106 19.67 -1.27 -0.63
N ILE A 107 18.63 -0.51 -0.99
CA ILE A 107 18.34 -0.19 -2.39
C ILE A 107 19.49 0.54 -3.11
N LEU A 108 20.32 1.26 -2.36
CA LEU A 108 21.49 1.99 -2.90
C LEU A 108 22.59 1.04 -3.41
N GLU A 109 22.57 -0.23 -3.01
CA GLU A 109 23.49 -1.26 -3.50
C GLU A 109 23.13 -1.77 -4.91
N TYR A 110 22.02 -1.30 -5.48
CA TYR A 110 21.49 -1.76 -6.78
C TYR A 110 21.55 -0.63 -7.83
N PRO A 111 22.73 -0.35 -8.42
CA PRO A 111 22.93 0.82 -9.28
C PRO A 111 22.04 0.85 -10.53
N LYS A 112 21.70 -0.32 -11.09
CA LYS A 112 20.75 -0.40 -12.22
C LYS A 112 19.36 0.12 -11.85
N THR A 113 18.91 -0.16 -10.63
CA THR A 113 17.64 0.32 -10.11
C THR A 113 17.69 1.82 -9.87
N ILE A 114 18.78 2.33 -9.29
CA ILE A 114 18.99 3.78 -9.10
C ILE A 114 19.01 4.52 -10.45
N MET A 115 19.70 3.98 -11.46
CA MET A 115 19.69 4.53 -12.82
C MET A 115 18.28 4.52 -13.43
N TRP A 116 17.52 3.46 -13.22
CA TRP A 116 16.14 3.35 -13.72
C TRP A 116 15.21 4.43 -13.11
N LEU A 117 15.38 4.73 -11.82
CA LEU A 117 14.68 5.83 -11.14
C LEU A 117 15.08 7.20 -11.71
N GLY A 118 16.39 7.43 -11.86
CA GLY A 118 16.92 8.69 -12.43
C GLY A 118 16.45 8.97 -13.86
N GLN A 119 16.33 7.94 -14.70
CA GLN A 119 15.76 8.05 -16.04
C GLN A 119 14.27 8.45 -16.06
N ARG A 120 13.60 8.40 -14.90
CA ARG A 120 12.19 8.75 -14.69
C ARG A 120 12.04 9.99 -13.82
N ALA A 121 13.00 10.92 -13.87
CA ALA A 121 13.01 12.12 -13.05
C ALA A 121 12.87 11.83 -11.53
N GLY A 122 13.26 10.62 -11.14
CA GLY A 122 13.22 10.13 -9.78
C GLY A 122 14.57 10.18 -9.11
N ASP A 123 14.56 10.00 -7.79
CA ASP A 123 15.75 9.96 -6.96
C ASP A 123 15.57 9.04 -5.75
N VAL A 124 16.65 8.89 -4.98
CA VAL A 124 16.61 8.23 -3.67
C VAL A 124 17.26 9.16 -2.66
N GLN A 125 16.51 9.52 -1.63
CA GLN A 125 16.94 10.42 -0.56
C GLN A 125 16.75 9.76 0.81
N PRO A 126 17.48 10.15 1.86
CA PRO A 126 17.13 9.79 3.23
C PRO A 126 15.66 10.12 3.52
N ALA A 127 14.94 9.20 4.17
CA ALA A 127 13.58 9.49 4.60
C ALA A 127 13.57 10.31 5.89
N ASP A 128 12.66 11.28 6.00
CA ASP A 128 12.57 12.19 7.16
C ASP A 128 11.87 11.55 8.38
N TYR A 129 12.30 10.35 8.76
CA TYR A 129 11.78 9.62 9.93
C TYR A 129 12.88 9.46 10.99
N LYS A 130 12.77 10.23 12.07
CA LYS A 130 13.77 10.26 13.17
C LYS A 130 14.14 8.89 13.73
N ALA A 131 13.20 7.94 13.75
CA ALA A 131 13.39 6.60 14.31
C ALA A 131 13.75 5.53 13.26
N ALA A 132 13.88 5.91 11.98
CA ALA A 132 14.17 4.96 10.90
C ALA A 132 15.41 5.38 10.11
N GLU A 133 16.58 5.30 10.74
CA GLU A 133 17.87 5.71 10.16
C GLU A 133 18.24 5.00 8.85
N ARG A 134 17.68 3.82 8.62
CA ARG A 134 17.90 3.04 7.40
C ARG A 134 16.91 3.38 6.29
N ALA A 135 15.87 4.15 6.57
CA ALA A 135 14.82 4.43 5.61
C ALA A 135 15.29 5.46 4.57
N VAL A 136 15.00 5.16 3.31
CA VAL A 136 15.17 6.06 2.18
C VAL A 136 13.85 6.20 1.45
N SER A 137 13.56 7.40 0.95
CA SER A 137 12.45 7.65 0.05
C SER A 137 12.95 7.54 -1.39
N ALA A 138 12.37 6.63 -2.16
CA ALA A 138 12.58 6.51 -3.59
C ALA A 138 11.39 7.14 -4.33
N SER A 139 11.68 8.03 -5.26
CA SER A 139 10.70 8.71 -6.11
C SER A 139 10.91 8.34 -7.58
N PHE A 140 9.86 8.38 -8.41
CA PHE A 140 9.95 8.31 -9.87
C PHE A 140 8.65 8.76 -10.54
N ASP A 141 8.76 9.31 -11.75
CA ASP A 141 7.63 9.73 -12.57
C ASP A 141 7.32 8.70 -13.66
N GLU A 142 6.11 8.13 -13.62
CA GLU A 142 5.65 7.14 -14.59
C GLU A 142 4.12 7.11 -14.66
N SER A 143 3.55 6.52 -15.71
CA SER A 143 2.12 6.21 -15.73
C SER A 143 1.82 4.95 -14.91
N PHE A 144 0.61 4.82 -14.34
CA PHE A 144 0.23 3.58 -13.64
C PHE A 144 0.37 2.32 -14.52
N ALA A 145 0.22 2.45 -15.85
CA ALA A 145 0.38 1.36 -16.81
C ALA A 145 1.79 0.76 -16.85
N ASN A 146 2.82 1.52 -16.42
CA ASN A 146 4.23 1.09 -16.43
C ASN A 146 4.91 1.19 -15.05
N ALA A 147 4.26 1.79 -14.06
CA ALA A 147 4.85 2.06 -12.76
C ALA A 147 5.06 0.79 -11.92
N GLU A 148 4.24 -0.24 -12.14
CA GLU A 148 4.33 -1.55 -11.48
C GLU A 148 5.66 -2.26 -11.76
N ARG A 149 6.37 -1.90 -12.85
CA ARG A 149 7.65 -2.48 -13.25
C ARG A 149 8.72 -2.25 -12.21
N ILE A 150 8.59 -1.22 -11.37
CA ILE A 150 9.50 -1.01 -10.23
C ILE A 150 9.59 -2.26 -9.35
N PHE A 151 8.48 -2.98 -9.17
CA PHE A 151 8.42 -4.17 -8.32
C PHE A 151 9.20 -5.36 -8.90
N ALA A 152 9.58 -5.31 -10.17
CA ALA A 152 10.42 -6.33 -10.82
C ALA A 152 11.91 -5.97 -10.81
N LEU A 153 12.29 -4.75 -10.38
CA LEU A 153 13.69 -4.33 -10.38
C LEU A 153 14.49 -5.00 -9.26
N ASP A 154 15.78 -5.22 -9.54
CA ASP A 154 16.71 -5.83 -8.60
C ASP A 154 16.77 -5.00 -7.31
N GLY A 155 16.76 -5.70 -6.18
CA GLY A 155 16.86 -5.09 -4.85
C GLY A 155 15.57 -4.51 -4.29
N VAL A 156 14.59 -4.13 -5.12
CA VAL A 156 13.34 -3.49 -4.65
C VAL A 156 12.60 -4.38 -3.64
N ARG A 157 12.39 -5.67 -3.96
CA ARG A 157 11.77 -6.61 -3.02
C ARG A 157 12.53 -6.68 -1.69
N ARG A 158 13.86 -6.80 -1.75
CA ARG A 158 14.70 -6.98 -0.55
C ARG A 158 14.68 -5.72 0.33
N ALA A 159 14.84 -4.55 -0.28
CA ALA A 159 14.81 -3.27 0.42
C ALA A 159 13.43 -2.96 1.00
N MET A 160 12.35 -3.29 0.27
CA MET A 160 11.00 -3.09 0.78
C MET A 160 10.68 -4.03 1.94
N VAL A 161 10.97 -5.33 1.82
CA VAL A 161 10.75 -6.29 2.91
C VAL A 161 11.57 -5.92 4.15
N ALA A 162 12.85 -5.53 3.98
CA ALA A 162 13.71 -5.16 5.10
C ALA A 162 13.14 -4.02 5.95
N TYR A 163 12.55 -2.99 5.31
CA TYR A 163 11.94 -1.89 6.04
C TYR A 163 10.51 -2.20 6.51
N TRP A 164 9.65 -2.75 5.64
CA TRP A 164 8.22 -2.87 5.90
C TRP A 164 7.90 -4.03 6.84
N ALA A 165 8.61 -5.15 6.73
CA ALA A 165 8.36 -6.30 7.60
C ALA A 165 8.72 -5.98 9.05
N ASP A 166 9.84 -5.30 9.26
CA ASP A 166 10.29 -4.85 10.59
C ASP A 166 9.27 -3.87 11.20
N ALA A 167 8.85 -2.86 10.43
CA ALA A 167 7.85 -1.89 10.87
C ALA A 167 6.48 -2.54 11.18
N LEU A 168 6.05 -3.53 10.39
CA LEU A 168 4.79 -4.25 10.64
C LEU A 168 4.89 -5.18 11.85
N ALA A 169 6.04 -5.84 12.04
CA ALA A 169 6.29 -6.71 13.20
C ALA A 169 6.26 -5.91 14.50
N ASP A 170 6.98 -4.79 14.56
CA ASP A 170 7.00 -3.89 15.71
C ASP A 170 5.58 -3.38 16.07
N LEU A 171 4.78 -2.97 15.09
CA LEU A 171 3.40 -2.55 15.34
C LEU A 171 2.52 -3.68 15.87
N ARG A 172 2.72 -4.91 15.37
CA ARG A 172 2.01 -6.09 15.87
C ARG A 172 2.39 -6.38 17.32
N GLU A 173 3.68 -6.37 17.65
CA GLU A 173 4.19 -6.60 19.00
C GLU A 173 3.67 -5.57 20.00
N ARG A 174 3.63 -4.29 19.60
CA ARG A 174 3.13 -3.19 20.44
C ARG A 174 1.60 -3.06 20.45
N ASN A 175 0.89 -3.85 19.64
CA ASN A 175 -0.56 -3.72 19.39
C ASN A 175 -0.96 -2.25 19.07
N ALA A 176 -0.11 -1.57 18.31
CA ALA A 176 -0.23 -0.14 18.06
C ALA A 176 -1.12 0.13 16.83
N LYS A 177 -1.94 1.17 16.90
CA LYS A 177 -2.73 1.65 15.75
C LYS A 177 -2.05 2.83 15.07
N SER A 178 -2.28 2.97 13.78
CA SER A 178 -1.89 4.16 13.03
C SER A 178 -2.71 5.36 13.49
N VAL A 179 -2.07 6.52 13.58
CA VAL A 179 -2.75 7.82 13.73
C VAL A 179 -3.67 8.14 12.54
N TYR A 180 -3.47 7.45 11.41
CA TYR A 180 -4.26 7.57 10.19
C TYR A 180 -5.37 6.52 10.08
N ALA A 181 -5.61 5.70 11.12
CA ALA A 181 -6.58 4.59 11.07
C ALA A 181 -7.99 5.03 10.62
N ARG A 182 -8.40 6.25 10.96
CA ARG A 182 -9.69 6.83 10.54
C ARG A 182 -9.84 7.07 9.03
N TYR A 183 -8.73 7.10 8.30
CA TYR A 183 -8.70 7.30 6.84
C TYR A 183 -8.54 5.99 6.08
N HIS A 184 -8.57 4.85 6.76
CA HIS A 184 -8.38 3.56 6.13
C HIS A 184 -9.61 3.15 5.31
N SER A 185 -9.41 2.90 4.02
CA SER A 185 -10.43 2.34 3.13
C SER A 185 -10.41 0.80 3.18
N TYR A 186 -11.34 0.23 3.94
CA TYR A 186 -11.59 -1.21 3.97
C TYR A 186 -12.16 -1.74 2.65
N ASP A 187 -12.90 -0.90 1.92
CA ASP A 187 -13.43 -1.22 0.60
C ASP A 187 -12.29 -1.40 -0.41
N ALA A 188 -11.27 -0.54 -0.39
CA ALA A 188 -10.10 -0.67 -1.24
C ALA A 188 -9.34 -1.98 -0.99
N VAL A 189 -9.22 -2.38 0.28
CA VAL A 189 -8.61 -3.67 0.64
C VAL A 189 -9.47 -4.83 0.12
N SER A 190 -10.80 -4.71 0.22
CA SER A 190 -11.73 -5.74 -0.29
C SER A 190 -11.62 -5.91 -1.80
N GLN A 191 -11.59 -4.81 -2.56
CA GLN A 191 -11.36 -4.80 -4.01
C GLN A 191 -10.01 -5.46 -4.37
N LEU A 192 -8.94 -5.15 -3.63
CA LEU A 192 -7.62 -5.79 -3.83
C LEU A 192 -7.62 -7.29 -3.55
N LEU A 193 -8.40 -7.75 -2.58
CA LEU A 193 -8.53 -9.18 -2.27
C LEU A 193 -9.32 -9.92 -3.36
N GLU A 194 -10.37 -9.28 -3.90
CA GLU A 194 -11.12 -9.81 -5.03
C GLU A 194 -10.25 -9.89 -6.30
N TYR A 195 -9.50 -8.82 -6.59
CA TYR A 195 -8.53 -8.78 -7.68
C TYR A 195 -7.49 -9.90 -7.53
N LYS A 196 -6.93 -10.10 -6.33
CA LYS A 196 -6.00 -11.20 -6.04
C LYS A 196 -6.63 -12.57 -6.33
N ARG A 197 -7.84 -12.82 -5.82
CA ARG A 197 -8.55 -14.10 -6.02
C ARG A 197 -8.83 -14.38 -7.49
N ALA A 198 -9.23 -13.36 -8.25
CA ALA A 198 -9.46 -13.50 -9.68
C ALA A 198 -8.18 -13.94 -10.42
N ARG A 199 -7.04 -13.32 -10.09
CA ARG A 199 -5.74 -13.70 -10.68
C ARG A 199 -5.26 -15.08 -10.27
N ASP A 200 -5.44 -15.46 -9.01
CA ASP A 200 -5.05 -16.80 -8.54
C ASP A 200 -5.87 -17.90 -9.24
N LYS A 201 -7.15 -17.66 -9.51
CA LYS A 201 -8.01 -18.60 -10.26
C LYS A 201 -7.56 -18.79 -11.71
N VAL A 202 -7.14 -17.72 -12.38
CA VAL A 202 -6.60 -17.79 -13.76
C VAL A 202 -5.36 -18.69 -13.80
N VAL A 203 -4.46 -18.58 -12.82
CA VAL A 203 -3.22 -19.39 -12.75
C VAL A 203 -3.52 -20.88 -12.50
N VAL A 204 -4.63 -21.22 -11.84
CA VAL A 204 -5.02 -22.61 -11.55
C VAL A 204 -5.79 -23.24 -12.71
N GLY A 205 -6.50 -22.45 -13.53
CA GLY A 205 -7.29 -22.93 -14.67
C GLY A 205 -6.50 -23.26 -15.95
N GLU A 206 -5.19 -22.96 -15.98
CA GLU A 206 -4.28 -23.23 -17.11
C GLU A 206 -3.40 -24.48 -16.91
N ARG A 207 -3.79 -25.41 -16.02
CA ARG A 207 -3.08 -26.67 -15.77
C ARG A 207 -3.88 -27.89 -16.18
#